data_AF-A0A842F335-F1
#
_entry.id   AF-A0A842F335-F1
#
_cell.length_a   1.000
_cell.length_b   1.000
_cell.length_c   1.000
_cell.angle_alpha   90.00
_cell.angle_beta   90.00
_cell.angle_gamma   90.00
#
_symmetry.space_group_name_H-M   'P 1'
#
loop_
_entity.id
_entity.type
_entity.pdbx_description
1 polymer ?
#
loop_
_entity_poly.entity_id
_entity_poly.type
_entity_poly.pdbx_seq_one_letter_code
_entity_poly.pdbx_strand_id
1 'polypeptide(L)'
;MDYRNDWTCDYPSNVARRQSKNQIVLLTGMLFFLSIGSAFNVQIGLAVKPYMVMLLLLMFYYLSKITIEKLLFFEMAFVGFYVYYDLRGVITAYPAAALRAMGATFILLVFYFFCRYWLNQIRWKDIEWAIIISGFVFNLLSLGYYVMGLVNLGFNMHGNGIRELGVMIDRDFPRLLGLTNDPNIFVFINMLFIAYFLTHREKWWNLLGGFIGILCVMLTLSRGAIISLVIVLVLCLLVGSVRSKLMMVLGAVGFFLLANLFFDQFMEVSLWELLLERFGTVSEDGGSGRFDIWTDGLAYFMDKPLFGIGSFNFQAYHSFAAGKAIFMHNSFLEILVETGIVGMMFYVTAIVALVWTLVKVALVDKEQWWLLIALIGYLSMMTSLSLILNEIFFFFFALVARSLKEKERNIERRKGWRT
;
A
#
# COMPACT_ATOMS: atom_id res chain seq x y z
N MET A 1 -23.85 53.38 15.92
CA MET A 1 -25.04 53.57 15.07
C MET A 1 -24.52 54.39 13.89
N ASP A 2 -24.44 53.92 12.66
CA ASP A 2 -25.26 52.92 11.99
C ASP A 2 -24.42 52.10 11.00
N TYR A 3 -24.76 50.82 10.88
CA TYR A 3 -24.22 49.85 9.92
C TYR A 3 -24.96 50.02 8.58
N ARG A 4 -24.26 49.93 7.44
CA ARG A 4 -24.55 49.00 6.32
C ARG A 4 -24.02 49.49 4.97
N ASN A 5 -23.60 48.49 4.19
CA ASN A 5 -23.44 48.44 2.74
C ASN A 5 -22.16 49.03 2.16
N ASP A 6 -21.17 48.16 1.98
CA ASP A 6 -20.61 47.88 0.65
C ASP A 6 -19.75 46.61 0.72
N TRP A 7 -20.39 45.46 0.52
CA TRP A 7 -19.73 44.16 0.35
C TRP A 7 -20.20 43.56 -0.98
N THR A 8 -19.54 43.93 -2.07
CA THR A 8 -19.53 43.14 -3.31
C THR A 8 -18.15 43.27 -3.96
N CYS A 9 -17.27 42.34 -3.63
CA CYS A 9 -16.20 41.94 -4.53
C CYS A 9 -16.26 40.43 -4.63
N ASP A 10 -16.78 39.99 -5.77
CA ASP A 10 -16.96 38.62 -6.19
C ASP A 10 -15.65 37.83 -6.08
N TYR A 11 -15.51 37.05 -5.02
CA TYR A 11 -14.74 35.82 -5.13
C TYR A 11 -15.57 34.87 -5.99
N PRO A 12 -15.03 34.27 -7.07
CA PRO A 12 -15.72 33.18 -7.73
C PRO A 12 -15.82 32.04 -6.73
N SER A 13 -16.97 31.99 -6.07
CA SER A 13 -17.39 30.89 -5.24
C SER A 13 -17.66 29.72 -6.20
N ASN A 14 -16.60 29.03 -6.60
CA ASN A 14 -16.68 27.63 -7.00
C ASN A 14 -16.99 26.82 -5.74
N VAL A 15 -18.20 27.07 -5.20
CA VAL A 15 -18.87 26.20 -4.25
C VAL A 15 -18.94 24.86 -4.96
N ALA A 16 -18.15 23.89 -4.47
CA ALA A 16 -18.29 22.49 -4.82
C ALA A 16 -19.74 22.09 -4.53
N ARG A 17 -20.61 22.26 -5.53
CA ARG A 17 -22.04 21.98 -5.50
C ARG A 17 -22.21 20.51 -5.12
N ARG A 18 -22.85 20.23 -3.97
CA ARG A 18 -23.71 19.06 -3.67
C ARG A 18 -23.27 17.65 -4.16
N GLN A 19 -22.00 17.45 -4.54
CA GLN A 19 -21.46 16.22 -5.14
C GLN A 19 -20.84 15.27 -4.11
N SER A 20 -20.84 15.60 -2.82
CA SER A 20 -20.01 14.91 -1.84
C SER A 20 -20.37 13.45 -1.61
N LYS A 21 -21.66 13.08 -1.55
CA LYS A 21 -22.06 11.68 -1.26
C LYS A 21 -21.68 10.74 -2.39
N ASN A 22 -21.93 11.12 -3.65
CA ASN A 22 -21.61 10.29 -4.81
C ASN A 22 -20.09 10.13 -4.98
N GLN A 23 -19.31 11.18 -4.72
CA GLN A 23 -17.85 11.12 -4.79
C GLN A 23 -17.26 10.22 -3.71
N ILE A 24 -17.77 10.25 -2.46
CA ILE A 24 -17.34 9.34 -1.40
C ILE A 24 -17.59 7.89 -1.83
N VAL A 25 -18.79 7.57 -2.34
CA VAL A 25 -19.13 6.21 -2.78
C VAL A 25 -18.21 5.74 -3.91
N LEU A 26 -17.99 6.57 -4.92
CA LEU A 26 -17.10 6.25 -6.04
C LEU A 26 -15.64 6.04 -5.59
N LEU A 27 -15.13 6.89 -4.71
CA LEU A 27 -13.76 6.77 -4.19
C LEU A 27 -13.61 5.57 -3.25
N THR A 28 -14.63 5.29 -2.44
CA THR A 28 -14.66 4.10 -1.57
C THR A 28 -14.65 2.83 -2.42
N GLY A 29 -15.48 2.78 -3.47
CA GLY A 29 -15.48 1.70 -4.44
C GLY A 29 -14.13 1.55 -5.15
N MET A 30 -13.52 2.67 -5.54
CA MET A 30 -12.18 2.69 -6.12
C MET A 30 -11.15 2.04 -5.20
N LEU A 31 -11.02 2.56 -3.97
CA LEU A 31 -10.05 2.13 -2.99
C LEU A 31 -10.27 0.66 -2.62
N PHE A 32 -11.52 0.23 -2.49
CA PHE A 32 -11.87 -1.15 -2.24
C PHE A 32 -11.41 -2.06 -3.39
N PHE A 33 -11.75 -1.74 -4.64
CA PHE A 33 -11.32 -2.53 -5.80
C PHE A 33 -9.81 -2.50 -6.06
N LEU A 34 -9.13 -1.43 -5.64
CA LEU A 34 -7.68 -1.34 -5.64
C LEU A 34 -7.06 -2.26 -4.57
N SER A 35 -7.78 -2.44 -3.45
CA SER A 35 -7.35 -3.24 -2.30
C SER A 35 -7.61 -4.74 -2.46
N ILE A 36 -8.62 -5.11 -3.25
CA ILE A 36 -8.88 -6.51 -3.59
C ILE A 36 -7.73 -7.01 -4.47
N GLY A 37 -7.05 -8.06 -4.02
CA GLY A 37 -5.85 -8.57 -4.68
C GLY A 37 -6.14 -9.15 -6.07
N SER A 38 -5.12 -9.75 -6.69
CA SER A 38 -5.24 -10.33 -8.03
C SER A 38 -6.18 -11.53 -8.15
N ALA A 39 -6.88 -11.95 -7.08
CA ALA A 39 -7.84 -13.04 -7.14
C ALA A 39 -9.03 -12.73 -8.05
N PHE A 40 -9.41 -11.45 -8.11
CA PHE A 40 -10.60 -10.99 -8.83
C PHE A 40 -10.16 -10.20 -10.07
N ASN A 41 -9.94 -10.91 -11.17
CA ASN A 41 -9.58 -10.32 -12.46
C ASN A 41 -10.18 -11.11 -13.63
N VAL A 42 -10.32 -10.45 -14.78
CA VAL A 42 -10.64 -11.10 -16.05
C VAL A 42 -9.37 -11.14 -16.90
N GLN A 43 -8.97 -12.32 -17.36
CA GLN A 43 -7.77 -12.52 -18.17
C GLN A 43 -8.08 -12.26 -19.65
N ILE A 44 -7.62 -11.12 -20.19
CA ILE A 44 -7.73 -10.76 -21.62
C ILE A 44 -6.34 -10.31 -22.11
N GLY A 45 -5.35 -11.21 -22.06
CA GLY A 45 -3.93 -10.89 -22.31
C GLY A 45 -3.25 -10.05 -21.21
N LEU A 46 -4.05 -9.33 -20.42
CA LEU A 46 -3.73 -8.64 -19.18
C LEU A 46 -4.77 -9.04 -18.12
N ALA A 47 -4.37 -9.09 -16.85
CA ALA A 47 -5.29 -9.25 -15.73
C ALA A 47 -6.08 -7.95 -15.52
N VAL A 48 -7.26 -7.85 -16.13
CA VAL A 48 -8.15 -6.68 -15.99
C VAL A 48 -8.83 -6.75 -14.64
N LYS A 49 -8.47 -5.83 -13.74
CA LYS A 49 -9.02 -5.75 -12.38
C LYS A 49 -10.22 -4.79 -12.33
N PRO A 50 -11.17 -4.95 -11.39
CA PRO A 50 -12.35 -4.11 -11.29
C PRO A 50 -12.07 -2.60 -11.19
N TYR A 51 -11.00 -2.19 -10.50
CA TYR A 51 -10.64 -0.78 -10.41
C TYR A 51 -10.26 -0.19 -11.78
N MET A 52 -9.67 -0.99 -12.68
CA MET A 52 -9.26 -0.54 -14.01
C MET A 52 -10.50 -0.16 -14.83
N VAL A 53 -11.52 -1.03 -14.82
CA VAL A 53 -12.80 -0.76 -15.49
C VAL A 53 -13.45 0.51 -14.93
N MET A 54 -13.46 0.63 -13.60
CA MET A 54 -14.05 1.79 -12.94
C MET A 54 -13.31 3.09 -13.27
N LEU A 55 -11.96 3.07 -13.27
CA LEU A 55 -11.14 4.22 -13.65
C LEU A 55 -11.34 4.59 -15.12
N LEU A 56 -11.44 3.61 -16.02
CA LEU A 56 -11.70 3.87 -17.45
C LEU A 56 -13.07 4.54 -17.66
N LEU A 57 -14.12 4.09 -16.98
CA LEU A 57 -15.45 4.71 -17.04
C LEU A 57 -15.42 6.15 -16.51
N LEU A 58 -14.72 6.38 -15.39
CA LEU A 58 -14.54 7.72 -14.83
C LEU A 58 -13.71 8.61 -15.76
N MET A 59 -12.63 8.09 -16.34
CA MET A 59 -11.81 8.80 -17.33
C MET A 59 -12.65 9.24 -18.52
N PHE A 60 -13.51 8.36 -19.05
CA PHE A 60 -14.40 8.71 -20.16
C PHE A 60 -15.37 9.82 -19.77
N TYR A 61 -15.95 9.77 -18.57
CA TYR A 61 -16.84 10.82 -18.05
C TYR A 61 -16.14 12.18 -17.87
N TYR A 62 -14.85 12.17 -17.48
CA TYR A 62 -14.07 13.38 -17.23
C TYR A 62 -13.20 13.82 -18.41
N LEU A 63 -13.19 13.10 -19.54
CA LEU A 63 -12.21 13.28 -20.64
C LEU A 63 -12.10 14.73 -21.13
N SER A 64 -13.23 15.43 -21.27
CA SER A 64 -13.28 16.83 -21.71
C SER A 64 -12.89 17.86 -20.65
N LYS A 65 -12.68 17.43 -19.41
CA LYS A 65 -12.43 18.28 -18.23
C LYS A 65 -11.05 18.08 -17.64
N ILE A 66 -10.28 17.10 -18.11
CA ILE A 66 -8.95 16.77 -17.54
C ILE A 66 -8.02 17.96 -17.76
N THR A 67 -7.38 18.39 -16.68
CA THR A 67 -6.33 19.40 -16.69
C THR A 67 -5.04 18.80 -16.13
N ILE A 68 -3.91 19.17 -16.74
CA ILE A 68 -2.58 18.73 -16.29
C ILE A 68 -1.98 19.86 -15.46
N GLU A 69 -1.83 19.62 -14.16
CA GLU A 69 -1.16 20.53 -13.26
C GLU A 69 0.35 20.27 -13.23
N LYS A 70 1.15 21.28 -12.85
CA LYS A 70 2.61 21.15 -12.72
C LYS A 70 2.97 20.03 -11.74
N LEU A 71 3.94 19.19 -12.12
CA LEU A 71 4.41 18.08 -11.28
C LEU A 71 5.32 18.57 -10.15
N LEU A 72 5.18 17.91 -8.99
CA LEU A 72 6.09 18.05 -7.88
C LEU A 72 7.38 17.27 -8.16
N PHE A 73 8.47 17.61 -7.48
CA PHE A 73 9.77 16.99 -7.74
C PHE A 73 9.77 15.46 -7.54
N PHE A 74 9.15 14.96 -6.47
CA PHE A 74 9.05 13.51 -6.25
C PHE A 74 8.23 12.81 -7.34
N GLU A 75 7.23 13.48 -7.92
CA GLU A 75 6.42 12.95 -9.03
C GLU A 75 7.27 12.87 -10.30
N MET A 76 8.05 13.92 -10.60
CA MET A 76 8.98 13.91 -11.73
C MET A 76 10.05 12.82 -11.60
N ALA A 77 10.63 12.65 -10.40
CA ALA A 77 11.60 11.60 -10.13
C ALA A 77 10.99 10.19 -10.26
N PHE A 78 9.76 9.99 -9.78
CA PHE A 78 9.03 8.73 -9.89
C PHE A 78 8.71 8.39 -11.35
N VAL A 79 8.20 9.34 -12.13
CA VAL A 79 7.99 9.17 -13.57
C VAL A 79 9.32 8.91 -14.29
N GLY A 80 10.38 9.64 -13.93
CA GLY A 80 11.73 9.43 -14.47
C GLY A 80 12.26 8.02 -14.22
N PHE A 81 12.02 7.46 -13.04
CA PHE A 81 12.33 6.07 -12.74
C PHE A 81 11.61 5.10 -13.68
N TYR A 82 10.29 5.24 -13.90
CA TYR A 82 9.57 4.34 -14.82
C TYR A 82 9.94 4.53 -16.29
N VAL A 83 10.25 5.75 -16.71
CA VAL A 83 10.79 5.98 -18.06
C VAL A 83 12.11 5.23 -18.23
N TYR A 84 13.00 5.31 -17.26
CA TYR A 84 14.25 4.55 -17.29
C TYR A 84 14.01 3.04 -17.20
N TYR A 85 13.09 2.58 -16.35
CA TYR A 85 12.69 1.18 -16.23
C TYR A 85 12.19 0.66 -17.59
N ASP A 86 11.30 1.38 -18.28
CA ASP A 86 10.80 0.97 -19.59
C ASP A 86 11.93 0.95 -20.63
N LEU A 87 12.81 1.96 -20.66
CA LEU A 87 13.97 1.97 -21.56
C LEU A 87 14.89 0.76 -21.35
N ARG A 88 15.09 0.34 -20.09
CA ARG A 88 15.85 -0.87 -19.78
C ARG A 88 15.15 -2.14 -20.24
N GLY A 89 13.82 -2.15 -20.30
CA GLY A 89 13.05 -3.25 -20.85
C GLY A 89 13.23 -3.47 -22.36
N VAL A 90 13.68 -2.46 -23.12
CA VAL A 90 13.92 -2.59 -24.58
C VAL A 90 15.16 -3.45 -24.86
N ILE A 91 16.16 -3.38 -23.98
CA ILE A 91 17.47 -4.02 -24.17
C ILE A 91 17.62 -5.14 -23.15
N THR A 92 16.95 -6.28 -23.41
CA THR A 92 16.87 -7.42 -22.49
C THR A 92 16.93 -8.76 -23.23
N ALA A 93 17.28 -9.83 -22.50
CA ALA A 93 17.29 -11.18 -23.05
C ALA A 93 15.88 -11.76 -23.26
N TYR A 94 14.88 -11.29 -22.49
CA TYR A 94 13.50 -11.76 -22.56
C TYR A 94 12.54 -10.60 -22.90
N PRO A 95 12.53 -10.11 -24.16
CA PRO A 95 11.79 -8.91 -24.56
C PRO A 95 10.28 -9.03 -24.41
N ALA A 96 9.70 -10.23 -24.51
CA ALA A 96 8.26 -10.44 -24.34
C ALA A 96 7.78 -10.15 -22.91
N ALA A 97 8.59 -10.48 -21.89
CA ALA A 97 8.27 -10.17 -20.50
C ALA A 97 8.37 -8.66 -20.24
N ALA A 98 9.44 -8.04 -20.75
CA ALA A 98 9.65 -6.60 -20.65
C ALA A 98 8.55 -5.78 -21.37
N LEU A 99 8.10 -6.21 -22.54
CA LEU A 99 7.01 -5.53 -23.28
C LEU A 99 5.70 -5.54 -22.49
N ARG A 100 5.36 -6.64 -21.81
CA ARG A 100 4.19 -6.68 -20.92
C ARG A 100 4.35 -5.72 -19.73
N ALA A 101 5.55 -5.63 -19.16
CA ALA A 101 5.83 -4.70 -18.09
C ALA A 101 5.70 -3.24 -18.55
N MET A 102 6.21 -2.88 -19.73
CA MET A 102 6.02 -1.55 -20.34
C MET A 102 4.54 -1.22 -20.56
N GLY A 103 3.75 -2.20 -21.01
CA GLY A 103 2.30 -2.03 -21.12
C GLY A 103 1.65 -1.72 -19.77
N ALA A 104 2.07 -2.43 -18.71
CA ALA A 104 1.59 -2.23 -17.36
C ALA A 104 2.02 -0.87 -16.78
N THR A 105 3.28 -0.47 -16.93
CA THR A 105 3.79 0.84 -16.48
C THR A 105 3.05 1.97 -17.19
N PHE A 106 2.84 1.87 -18.51
CA PHE A 106 2.08 2.85 -19.27
C PHE A 106 0.65 3.01 -18.72
N ILE A 107 -0.08 1.90 -18.51
CA ILE A 107 -1.43 1.92 -17.95
C ILE A 107 -1.42 2.54 -16.54
N LEU A 108 -0.47 2.15 -15.68
CA LEU A 108 -0.36 2.67 -14.33
C LEU A 108 -0.04 4.17 -14.29
N LEU A 109 0.81 4.67 -15.18
CA LEU A 109 1.11 6.10 -15.29
C LEU A 109 -0.12 6.88 -15.77
N VAL A 110 -0.86 6.37 -16.76
CA VAL A 110 -2.12 6.97 -17.22
C VAL A 110 -3.13 7.05 -16.08
N PHE A 111 -3.33 5.95 -15.34
CA PHE A 111 -4.21 5.93 -14.18
C PHE A 111 -3.73 6.84 -13.05
N TYR A 112 -2.42 6.91 -12.80
CA TYR A 112 -1.85 7.81 -11.82
C TYR A 112 -2.15 9.28 -12.13
N PHE A 113 -1.92 9.75 -13.36
CA PHE A 113 -2.23 11.13 -13.75
C PHE A 113 -3.73 11.41 -13.69
N PHE A 114 -4.57 10.44 -14.07
CA PHE A 114 -6.01 10.58 -13.91
C PHE A 114 -6.43 10.66 -12.44
N CYS A 115 -5.94 9.77 -11.58
CA CYS A 115 -6.20 9.82 -10.13
C CYS A 115 -5.72 11.14 -9.52
N ARG A 116 -4.56 11.64 -9.93
CA ARG A 116 -4.01 12.94 -9.52
C ARG A 116 -4.95 14.09 -9.88
N TYR A 117 -5.57 14.07 -11.05
CA TYR A 117 -6.59 15.04 -11.44
C TYR A 117 -7.89 14.85 -10.64
N TRP A 118 -8.40 13.61 -10.59
CA TRP A 118 -9.71 13.29 -10.02
C TRP A 118 -9.78 13.57 -8.52
N LEU A 119 -8.72 13.24 -7.77
CA LEU A 119 -8.63 13.53 -6.35
C LEU A 119 -8.68 15.04 -6.04
N ASN A 120 -8.24 15.92 -6.96
CA ASN A 120 -8.35 17.38 -6.77
C ASN A 120 -9.80 17.88 -6.84
N GLN A 121 -10.70 17.09 -7.42
CA GLN A 121 -12.14 17.38 -7.50
C GLN A 121 -12.91 16.92 -6.25
N ILE A 122 -12.24 16.22 -5.33
CA ILE A 122 -12.83 15.65 -4.12
C ILE A 122 -12.35 16.44 -2.90
N ARG A 123 -13.27 16.69 -1.96
CA ARG A 123 -12.94 17.36 -0.70
C ARG A 123 -12.06 16.45 0.14
N TRP A 124 -11.08 17.02 0.84
CA TRP A 124 -10.15 16.24 1.67
C TRP A 124 -10.86 15.34 2.68
N LYS A 125 -11.87 15.89 3.38
CA LYS A 125 -12.71 15.13 4.32
C LYS A 125 -13.43 13.94 3.68
N ASP A 126 -13.80 14.03 2.41
CA ASP A 126 -14.45 12.93 1.69
C ASP A 126 -13.44 11.82 1.34
N ILE A 127 -12.18 12.18 1.09
CA ILE A 127 -11.07 11.21 0.91
C ILE A 127 -10.80 10.48 2.23
N GLU A 128 -10.75 11.20 3.35
CA GLU A 128 -10.59 10.62 4.68
C GLU A 128 -11.69 9.60 4.98
N TRP A 129 -12.95 9.95 4.72
CA TRP A 129 -14.07 9.01 4.86
C TRP A 129 -13.95 7.80 3.93
N ALA A 130 -13.53 7.98 2.69
CA ALA A 130 -13.32 6.86 1.78
C ALA A 130 -12.23 5.91 2.30
N ILE A 131 -11.12 6.43 2.84
CA ILE A 131 -10.07 5.61 3.47
C ILE A 131 -10.62 4.82 4.67
N ILE A 132 -11.38 5.48 5.56
CA ILE A 132 -12.00 4.84 6.73
C ILE A 132 -12.93 3.70 6.28
N ILE A 133 -13.87 3.99 5.39
CA ILE A 133 -14.89 3.03 4.95
C ILE A 133 -14.22 1.87 4.20
N SER A 134 -13.33 2.16 3.25
CA SER A 134 -12.61 1.12 2.51
C SER A 134 -11.75 0.26 3.43
N GLY A 135 -11.08 0.84 4.43
CA GLY A 135 -10.31 0.08 5.41
C GLY A 135 -11.16 -0.88 6.23
N PHE A 136 -12.33 -0.42 6.71
CA PHE A 136 -13.29 -1.29 7.39
C PHE A 136 -13.80 -2.41 6.50
N VAL A 137 -14.30 -2.06 5.31
CA VAL A 137 -14.86 -3.03 4.36
C VAL A 137 -13.80 -4.07 3.96
N PHE A 138 -12.58 -3.62 3.63
CA PHE A 138 -11.48 -4.50 3.25
C PHE A 138 -11.11 -5.50 4.35
N ASN A 139 -10.92 -5.02 5.58
CA ASN A 139 -10.51 -5.89 6.70
C ASN A 139 -11.64 -6.81 7.16
N LEU A 140 -12.88 -6.32 7.30
CA LEU A 140 -14.02 -7.14 7.74
C LEU A 140 -14.36 -8.23 6.74
N LEU A 141 -14.41 -7.92 5.44
CA LEU A 141 -14.64 -8.92 4.41
C LEU A 141 -13.50 -9.92 4.33
N SER A 142 -12.25 -9.49 4.50
CA SER A 142 -11.08 -10.38 4.54
C SER A 142 -11.13 -11.33 5.73
N LEU A 143 -11.49 -10.83 6.91
CA LEU A 143 -11.64 -11.65 8.11
C LEU A 143 -12.79 -12.66 7.95
N GLY A 144 -13.93 -12.22 7.42
CA GLY A 144 -15.05 -13.12 7.10
C GLY A 144 -14.64 -14.21 6.11
N TYR A 145 -13.93 -13.85 5.04
CA TYR A 145 -13.47 -14.80 4.03
C TYR A 145 -12.42 -15.79 4.56
N TYR A 146 -11.57 -15.35 5.49
CA TYR A 146 -10.65 -16.20 6.23
C TYR A 146 -11.40 -17.22 7.12
N VAL A 147 -12.37 -16.76 7.92
CA VAL A 147 -13.16 -17.64 8.79
C VAL A 147 -13.96 -18.65 7.98
N MET A 148 -14.58 -18.24 6.86
CA MET A 148 -15.27 -19.16 5.95
C MET A 148 -14.34 -20.25 5.42
N GLY A 149 -13.09 -19.90 5.07
CA GLY A 149 -12.11 -20.88 4.62
C GLY A 149 -11.70 -21.87 5.72
N LEU A 150 -11.52 -21.41 6.95
CA LEU A 150 -11.25 -22.30 8.10
C LEU A 150 -12.40 -23.29 8.35
N VAL A 151 -13.65 -22.81 8.27
CA VAL A 151 -14.84 -23.65 8.43
C VAL A 151 -14.91 -24.70 7.31
N ASN A 152 -14.60 -24.34 6.06
CA ASN A 152 -14.56 -25.29 4.94
C ASN A 152 -13.50 -26.38 5.12
N LEU A 153 -12.36 -26.03 5.73
CA LEU A 153 -11.31 -26.98 6.09
C LEU A 153 -11.64 -27.80 7.35
N GLY A 154 -12.81 -27.58 7.97
CA GLY A 154 -13.18 -28.22 9.23
C GLY A 154 -12.23 -27.90 10.38
N PHE A 155 -11.59 -26.72 10.34
CA PHE A 155 -10.51 -26.32 11.25
C PHE A 155 -9.30 -27.26 11.25
N ASN A 156 -9.14 -28.09 10.22
CA ASN A 156 -7.93 -28.89 10.05
C ASN A 156 -6.78 -28.01 9.57
N MET A 157 -5.82 -27.77 10.45
CA MET A 157 -4.66 -26.93 10.19
C MET A 157 -3.47 -27.71 9.64
N HIS A 158 -3.58 -29.03 9.48
CA HIS A 158 -2.47 -29.83 9.01
C HIS A 158 -2.30 -29.76 7.50
N GLY A 159 -1.09 -29.43 7.06
CA GLY A 159 -0.70 -29.46 5.67
C GLY A 159 0.26 -28.35 5.25
N ASN A 160 0.56 -28.32 3.96
CA ASN A 160 1.45 -27.34 3.40
C ASN A 160 0.99 -26.92 2.00
N GLY A 161 0.76 -25.62 1.81
CA GLY A 161 0.31 -25.03 0.55
C GLY A 161 -1.18 -25.23 0.24
N ILE A 162 -2.00 -25.63 1.21
CA ILE A 162 -3.44 -25.79 1.02
C ILE A 162 -4.09 -24.41 1.05
N ARG A 163 -4.79 -24.03 -0.01
CA ARG A 163 -5.49 -22.73 -0.10
C ARG A 163 -6.98 -22.99 -0.19
N GLU A 164 -7.74 -22.36 0.71
CA GLU A 164 -9.20 -22.44 0.71
C GLU A 164 -9.75 -21.05 1.04
N LEU A 165 -10.49 -20.46 0.11
CA LEU A 165 -11.04 -19.11 0.25
C LEU A 165 -9.98 -18.09 0.74
N GLY A 166 -10.20 -17.46 1.90
CA GLY A 166 -9.33 -16.43 2.46
C GLY A 166 -8.19 -16.93 3.35
N VAL A 167 -7.95 -18.26 3.42
CA VAL A 167 -6.89 -18.87 4.23
C VAL A 167 -5.93 -19.72 3.39
N MET A 168 -4.66 -19.73 3.79
CA MET A 168 -3.65 -20.68 3.34
C MET A 168 -3.08 -21.44 4.54
N ILE A 169 -3.14 -22.76 4.51
CA ILE A 169 -2.35 -23.61 5.40
C ILE A 169 -0.95 -23.74 4.80
N ASP A 170 0.04 -23.21 5.51
CA ASP A 170 1.44 -23.16 5.08
C ASP A 170 2.32 -23.63 6.23
N ARG A 171 2.81 -24.87 6.15
CA ARG A 171 3.54 -25.59 7.21
C ARG A 171 2.75 -25.62 8.52
N ASP A 172 1.53 -26.12 8.45
CA ASP A 172 0.58 -26.23 9.56
C ASP A 172 0.07 -24.88 10.14
N PHE A 173 0.48 -23.74 9.57
CA PHE A 173 0.01 -22.43 9.99
C PHE A 173 -1.19 -21.97 9.16
N PRO A 174 -2.34 -21.60 9.77
CA PRO A 174 -3.48 -21.03 9.06
C PRO A 174 -3.28 -19.52 8.82
N ARG A 175 -2.76 -19.17 7.66
CA ARG A 175 -2.39 -17.80 7.31
C ARG A 175 -3.53 -17.07 6.62
N LEU A 176 -3.88 -15.89 7.12
CA LEU A 176 -4.84 -15.00 6.47
C LEU A 176 -4.29 -14.48 5.14
N LEU A 177 -5.01 -14.79 4.06
CA LEU A 177 -4.87 -14.15 2.75
C LEU A 177 -5.88 -13.01 2.59
N GLY A 178 -7.07 -13.18 3.19
CA GLY A 178 -8.18 -12.24 3.06
C GLY A 178 -8.66 -12.12 1.61
N LEU A 179 -9.04 -10.92 1.20
CA LEU A 179 -9.42 -10.63 -0.20
C LEU A 179 -8.24 -10.55 -1.16
N THR A 180 -7.07 -11.06 -0.78
CA THR A 180 -5.87 -11.11 -1.60
C THR A 180 -5.38 -12.55 -1.77
N ASN A 181 -4.35 -12.75 -2.59
CA ASN A 181 -3.77 -14.08 -2.83
C ASN A 181 -2.47 -14.34 -2.08
N ASP A 182 -1.99 -13.36 -1.31
CA ASP A 182 -0.71 -13.42 -0.62
C ASP A 182 -0.80 -12.64 0.71
N PRO A 183 -0.37 -13.26 1.83
CA PRO A 183 -0.48 -12.65 3.15
C PRO A 183 0.32 -11.34 3.27
N ASN A 184 1.47 -11.23 2.60
CA ASN A 184 2.25 -10.00 2.61
C ASN A 184 1.60 -8.92 1.74
N ILE A 185 1.04 -9.27 0.59
CA ILE A 185 0.30 -8.29 -0.24
C ILE A 185 -0.89 -7.72 0.54
N PHE A 186 -1.64 -8.56 1.26
CA PHE A 186 -2.69 -8.11 2.17
C PHE A 186 -2.19 -7.03 3.14
N VAL A 187 -1.06 -7.31 3.81
CA VAL A 187 -0.49 -6.40 4.80
C VAL A 187 0.04 -5.12 4.16
N PHE A 188 0.71 -5.22 3.00
CA PHE A 188 1.16 -4.05 2.24
C PHE A 188 -0.02 -3.10 2.02
N ILE A 189 -1.11 -3.57 1.44
CA ILE A 189 -2.34 -2.80 1.20
C ILE A 189 -2.87 -2.19 2.51
N ASN A 190 -2.90 -2.99 3.59
CA ASN A 190 -3.44 -2.58 4.87
C ASN A 190 -2.62 -1.50 5.60
N MET A 191 -1.34 -1.29 5.25
CA MET A 191 -0.49 -0.26 5.86
C MET A 191 -1.09 1.15 5.73
N LEU A 192 -1.80 1.44 4.64
CA LEU A 192 -2.49 2.73 4.46
C LEU A 192 -3.56 2.94 5.52
N PHE A 193 -4.44 1.94 5.67
CA PHE A 193 -5.58 2.00 6.57
C PHE A 193 -5.11 1.99 8.02
N ILE A 194 -4.16 1.11 8.38
CA ILE A 194 -3.59 1.03 9.72
C ILE A 194 -2.91 2.35 10.09
N ALA A 195 -2.09 2.94 9.22
CA ALA A 195 -1.46 4.21 9.50
C ALA A 195 -2.51 5.30 9.77
N TYR A 196 -3.57 5.37 8.96
CA TYR A 196 -4.64 6.34 9.14
C TYR A 196 -5.41 6.13 10.46
N PHE A 197 -5.84 4.90 10.76
CA PHE A 197 -6.52 4.57 12.02
C PHE A 197 -5.65 4.84 13.24
N LEU A 198 -4.35 4.48 13.13
CA LEU A 198 -3.22 4.69 14.03
C LEU A 198 -3.17 6.10 14.60
N THR A 199 -3.20 7.06 13.69
CA THR A 199 -2.97 8.47 13.98
C THR A 199 -4.25 9.22 14.33
N HIS A 200 -5.41 8.79 13.82
CA HIS A 200 -6.71 9.48 14.02
C HIS A 200 -7.60 8.86 15.11
N ARG A 201 -6.99 8.34 16.17
CA ARG A 201 -7.63 7.62 17.29
C ARG A 201 -8.58 8.41 18.19
N GLU A 202 -8.81 9.69 17.94
CA GLU A 202 -9.78 10.52 18.70
C GLU A 202 -11.22 10.01 18.59
N LYS A 203 -11.50 9.20 17.57
CA LYS A 203 -12.81 8.59 17.33
C LYS A 203 -12.75 7.09 17.60
N TRP A 204 -13.75 6.57 18.31
CA TRP A 204 -13.82 5.16 18.70
C TRP A 204 -13.82 4.20 17.50
N TRP A 205 -14.40 4.62 16.36
CA TRP A 205 -14.37 3.80 15.14
C TRP A 205 -12.95 3.68 14.58
N ASN A 206 -12.09 4.69 14.69
CA ASN A 206 -10.70 4.55 14.24
C ASN A 206 -9.91 3.61 15.16
N LEU A 207 -10.22 3.57 16.46
CA LEU A 207 -9.68 2.56 17.37
C LEU A 207 -10.12 1.15 16.96
N LEU A 208 -11.41 0.97 16.65
CA LEU A 208 -11.95 -0.31 16.19
C LEU A 208 -11.33 -0.73 14.84
N GLY A 209 -11.22 0.19 13.87
CA GLY A 209 -10.60 -0.07 12.58
C GLY A 209 -9.12 -0.46 12.72
N GLY A 210 -8.38 0.23 13.60
CA GLY A 210 -7.00 -0.11 13.95
C GLY A 210 -6.88 -1.50 14.59
N PHE A 211 -7.77 -1.84 15.52
CA PHE A 211 -7.82 -3.16 16.15
C PHE A 211 -8.06 -4.27 15.13
N ILE A 212 -9.08 -4.13 14.26
CA ILE A 212 -9.39 -5.14 13.24
C ILE A 212 -8.22 -5.25 12.24
N GLY A 213 -7.63 -4.12 11.83
CA GLY A 213 -6.47 -4.11 10.94
C GLY A 213 -5.27 -4.85 11.53
N ILE A 214 -4.93 -4.57 12.79
CA ILE A 214 -3.86 -5.26 13.51
C ILE A 214 -4.17 -6.76 13.66
N LEU A 215 -5.41 -7.12 14.00
CA LEU A 215 -5.83 -8.51 14.07
C LEU A 215 -5.56 -9.23 12.74
N CYS A 216 -5.99 -8.65 11.62
CA CYS A 216 -5.78 -9.25 10.31
C CYS A 216 -4.29 -9.39 9.97
N VAL A 217 -3.45 -8.41 10.34
CA VAL A 217 -1.99 -8.51 10.17
C VAL A 217 -1.42 -9.67 10.98
N MET A 218 -1.82 -9.82 12.24
CA MET A 218 -1.35 -10.93 13.09
C MET A 218 -1.77 -12.28 12.51
N LEU A 219 -3.01 -12.41 12.03
CA LEU A 219 -3.52 -13.63 11.39
C LEU A 219 -2.79 -13.98 10.10
N THR A 220 -2.04 -13.07 9.47
CA THR A 220 -1.21 -13.43 8.29
C THR A 220 0.01 -14.29 8.65
N LEU A 221 0.40 -14.27 9.93
CA LEU A 221 1.55 -15.00 10.47
C LEU A 221 2.85 -14.79 9.66
N SER A 222 2.96 -13.62 9.04
CA SER A 222 4.14 -13.24 8.28
C SER A 222 5.12 -12.47 9.16
N ARG A 223 6.36 -12.98 9.23
CA ARG A 223 7.46 -12.30 9.93
C ARG A 223 7.69 -10.87 9.41
N GLY A 224 7.74 -10.70 8.08
CA GLY A 224 7.92 -9.38 7.45
C GLY A 224 6.76 -8.43 7.71
N ALA A 225 5.53 -8.97 7.79
CA ALA A 225 4.34 -8.20 8.17
C ALA A 225 4.40 -7.72 9.62
N ILE A 226 4.75 -8.61 10.56
CA ILE A 226 4.85 -8.30 11.99
C ILE A 226 5.95 -7.26 12.22
N ILE A 227 7.12 -7.41 11.60
CA ILE A 227 8.21 -6.43 11.69
C ILE A 227 7.74 -5.06 11.17
N SER A 228 7.07 -5.02 10.02
CA SER A 228 6.55 -3.77 9.45
C SER A 228 5.48 -3.12 10.34
N LEU A 229 4.61 -3.92 10.96
CA LEU A 229 3.63 -3.44 11.92
C LEU A 229 4.30 -2.85 13.17
N VAL A 230 5.32 -3.51 13.71
CA VAL A 230 6.09 -2.99 14.86
C VAL A 230 6.71 -1.63 14.54
N ILE A 231 7.32 -1.48 13.35
CA ILE A 231 7.86 -0.20 12.90
C ILE A 231 6.76 0.89 12.87
N VAL A 232 5.60 0.59 12.28
CA VAL A 232 4.46 1.52 12.22
C VAL A 232 3.95 1.88 13.61
N LEU A 233 3.83 0.91 14.52
CA LEU A 233 3.40 1.14 15.91
C LEU A 233 4.39 2.03 16.67
N VAL A 234 5.69 1.79 16.52
CA VAL A 234 6.74 2.62 17.13
C VAL A 234 6.65 4.06 16.63
N LEU A 235 6.49 4.26 15.31
CA LEU A 235 6.34 5.61 14.76
C LEU A 235 5.08 6.32 15.24
N CYS A 236 3.95 5.62 15.31
CA CYS A 236 2.71 6.13 15.90
C CYS A 236 2.87 6.53 17.38
N LEU A 237 3.67 5.78 18.15
CA LEU A 237 4.01 6.10 19.53
C LEU A 237 4.91 7.34 19.62
N LEU A 238 5.87 7.50 18.72
CA LEU A 238 6.80 8.63 18.73
C LEU A 238 6.08 9.96 18.43
N VAL A 239 5.13 9.94 17.50
CA VAL A 239 4.36 11.13 17.08
C VAL A 239 3.18 11.44 18.02
N GLY A 240 2.70 10.45 18.76
CA GLY A 240 1.53 10.57 19.64
C GLY A 240 1.72 11.46 20.88
N SER A 241 0.61 12.03 21.36
CA SER A 241 0.53 12.66 22.68
C SER A 241 0.69 11.63 23.81
N VAL A 242 1.07 12.05 25.01
CA VAL A 242 1.27 11.15 26.18
C VAL A 242 0.05 10.25 26.44
N ARG A 243 -1.16 10.86 26.48
CA ARG A 243 -2.43 10.11 26.59
C ARG A 243 -2.55 9.04 25.53
N SER A 244 -2.18 9.38 24.31
CA SER A 244 -2.35 8.49 23.18
C SER A 244 -1.31 7.35 23.17
N LYS A 245 -0.09 7.58 23.70
CA LYS A 245 0.90 6.53 23.96
C LYS A 245 0.38 5.53 24.98
N LEU A 246 -0.18 6.03 26.09
CA LEU A 246 -0.80 5.18 27.11
C LEU A 246 -1.93 4.31 26.52
N MET A 247 -2.83 4.91 25.74
CA MET A 247 -3.92 4.17 25.07
C MET A 247 -3.40 3.12 24.09
N MET A 248 -2.30 3.36 23.39
CA MET A 248 -1.69 2.37 22.51
C MET A 248 -1.08 1.21 23.28
N VAL A 249 -0.39 1.47 24.39
CA VAL A 249 0.18 0.42 25.23
C VAL A 249 -0.93 -0.43 25.83
N LEU A 250 -1.93 0.19 26.45
CA LEU A 250 -3.09 -0.52 27.01
C LEU A 250 -3.86 -1.30 25.93
N GLY A 251 -4.04 -0.69 24.75
CA GLY A 251 -4.69 -1.33 23.61
C GLY A 251 -3.90 -2.53 23.08
N ALA A 252 -2.57 -2.44 23.02
CA ALA A 252 -1.70 -3.55 22.60
C ALA A 252 -1.73 -4.71 23.62
N VAL A 253 -1.67 -4.41 24.92
CA VAL A 253 -1.81 -5.44 25.97
C VAL A 253 -3.19 -6.10 25.91
N GLY A 254 -4.25 -5.29 25.84
CA GLY A 254 -5.63 -5.80 25.73
C GLY A 254 -5.83 -6.64 24.47
N PHE A 255 -5.28 -6.20 23.33
CA PHE A 255 -5.28 -6.96 22.09
C PHE A 255 -4.60 -8.32 22.26
N PHE A 256 -3.38 -8.35 22.82
CA PHE A 256 -2.63 -9.59 22.96
C PHE A 256 -3.33 -10.58 23.88
N LEU A 257 -3.92 -10.11 24.99
CA LEU A 257 -4.69 -10.97 25.90
C LEU A 257 -5.94 -11.55 25.22
N LEU A 258 -6.71 -10.70 24.52
CA LEU A 258 -7.91 -11.15 23.80
C LEU A 258 -7.58 -12.11 22.65
N ALA A 259 -6.50 -11.84 21.91
CA ALA A 259 -6.06 -12.68 20.82
C ALA A 259 -5.58 -14.05 21.33
N ASN A 260 -4.76 -14.11 22.40
CA ASN A 260 -4.36 -15.39 22.99
C ASN A 260 -5.57 -16.17 23.51
N LEU A 261 -6.50 -15.52 24.22
CA LEU A 261 -7.72 -16.18 24.70
C LEU A 261 -8.53 -16.82 23.55
N PHE A 262 -8.65 -16.11 22.42
CA PHE A 262 -9.33 -16.64 21.24
C PHE A 262 -8.59 -17.85 20.66
N PHE A 263 -7.27 -17.76 20.51
CA PHE A 263 -6.45 -18.85 19.97
C PHE A 263 -6.50 -20.10 20.88
N ASP A 264 -6.36 -19.92 22.19
CA ASP A 264 -6.44 -21.01 23.17
C ASP A 264 -7.82 -21.70 23.13
N GLN A 265 -8.91 -20.92 23.01
CA GLN A 265 -10.27 -21.45 23.06
C GLN A 265 -10.73 -22.11 21.74
N PHE A 266 -10.30 -21.60 20.59
CA PHE A 266 -10.84 -22.00 19.29
C PHE A 266 -9.85 -22.74 18.40
N MET A 267 -8.55 -22.60 18.66
CA MET A 267 -7.49 -23.16 17.81
C MET A 267 -6.64 -24.21 18.55
N GLU A 268 -6.90 -24.44 19.84
CA GLU A 268 -6.15 -25.38 20.70
C GLU A 268 -4.63 -25.14 20.72
N VAL A 269 -4.20 -23.93 20.34
CA VAL A 269 -2.79 -23.52 20.23
C VAL A 269 -2.65 -22.10 20.74
N SER A 270 -1.58 -21.82 21.49
CA SER A 270 -1.26 -20.46 21.92
C SER A 270 -0.74 -19.61 20.76
N LEU A 271 -1.30 -18.40 20.60
CA LEU A 271 -0.77 -17.42 19.64
C LEU A 271 0.71 -17.11 19.91
N TRP A 272 1.12 -17.07 21.19
CA TRP A 272 2.50 -16.81 21.56
C TRP A 272 3.45 -17.92 21.10
N GLU A 273 3.08 -19.18 21.32
CA GLU A 273 3.87 -20.34 20.89
C GLU A 273 4.01 -20.38 19.37
N LEU A 274 2.91 -20.15 18.67
CA LEU A 274 2.85 -20.10 17.22
C LEU A 274 3.79 -19.01 16.65
N LEU A 275 3.78 -17.82 17.26
CA LEU A 275 4.70 -16.74 16.87
C LEU A 275 6.15 -17.10 17.17
N LEU A 276 6.45 -17.67 18.34
CA LEU A 276 7.79 -18.10 18.70
C LEU A 276 8.34 -19.13 17.72
N GLU A 277 7.55 -20.13 17.34
CA GLU A 277 7.91 -21.14 16.35
C GLU A 277 8.19 -20.50 14.98
N ARG A 278 7.33 -19.57 14.55
CA ARG A 278 7.49 -18.87 13.27
C ARG A 278 8.81 -18.09 13.18
N PHE A 279 9.23 -17.45 14.27
CA PHE A 279 10.49 -16.71 14.34
C PHE A 279 11.70 -17.60 14.66
N GLY A 280 11.52 -18.72 15.34
CA GLY A 280 12.61 -19.68 15.65
C GLY A 280 13.14 -20.41 14.41
N THR A 281 12.29 -20.65 13.41
CA THR A 281 12.62 -21.44 12.20
C THR A 281 13.27 -20.64 11.06
N VAL A 282 13.70 -19.39 11.29
CA VAL A 282 14.24 -18.50 10.23
C VAL A 282 15.53 -19.04 9.59
N SER A 283 16.44 -19.55 10.41
CA SER A 283 17.71 -20.11 9.93
C SER A 283 17.50 -21.44 9.20
N GLU A 284 16.53 -22.23 9.63
CA GLU A 284 16.21 -23.53 9.06
C GLU A 284 15.53 -23.41 7.69
N ASP A 285 14.71 -22.36 7.49
CA ASP A 285 13.98 -22.14 6.25
C ASP A 285 14.57 -21.10 5.30
N GLY A 286 15.78 -20.58 5.59
CA GLY A 286 16.50 -19.62 4.72
C GLY A 286 15.72 -18.32 4.47
N GLY A 287 14.98 -17.84 5.47
CA GLY A 287 14.09 -16.67 5.30
C GLY A 287 12.91 -16.97 4.37
N SER A 288 12.39 -18.20 4.43
CA SER A 288 11.41 -18.78 3.49
C SER A 288 11.95 -19.00 2.07
N GLY A 289 13.21 -19.43 1.96
CA GLY A 289 13.93 -19.65 0.70
C GLY A 289 14.38 -18.39 -0.02
N ARG A 290 14.28 -17.22 0.62
CA ARG A 290 14.61 -15.93 0.00
C ARG A 290 16.11 -15.70 -0.11
N PHE A 291 16.91 -16.25 0.80
CA PHE A 291 18.35 -16.03 0.77
C PHE A 291 19.01 -16.62 -0.48
N ASP A 292 18.53 -17.77 -0.96
CA ASP A 292 19.00 -18.37 -2.22
C ASP A 292 18.60 -17.50 -3.43
N ILE A 293 17.33 -17.06 -3.48
CA ILE A 293 16.82 -16.16 -4.54
C ILE A 293 17.65 -14.87 -4.60
N TRP A 294 17.99 -14.29 -3.45
CA TRP A 294 18.79 -13.07 -3.37
C TRP A 294 20.24 -13.30 -3.79
N THR A 295 20.81 -14.46 -3.45
CA THR A 295 22.16 -14.85 -3.88
C THR A 295 22.24 -14.95 -5.40
N ASP A 296 21.27 -15.61 -6.03
CA ASP A 296 21.17 -15.70 -7.50
C ASP A 296 20.96 -14.33 -8.13
N GLY A 297 20.07 -13.52 -7.56
CA GLY A 297 19.84 -12.14 -7.99
C GLY A 297 21.10 -11.29 -7.96
N LEU A 298 21.86 -11.35 -6.86
CA LEU A 298 23.11 -10.61 -6.73
C LEU A 298 24.17 -11.10 -7.73
N ALA A 299 24.21 -12.39 -8.06
CA ALA A 299 25.08 -12.89 -9.12
C ALA A 299 24.75 -12.25 -10.49
N TYR A 300 23.46 -12.13 -10.84
CA TYR A 300 23.03 -11.43 -12.05
C TYR A 300 23.38 -9.93 -12.04
N PHE A 301 23.29 -9.29 -10.87
CA PHE A 301 23.72 -7.91 -10.71
C PHE A 301 25.23 -7.74 -10.92
N MET A 302 26.05 -8.65 -10.38
CA MET A 302 27.51 -8.56 -10.52
C MET A 302 27.97 -8.74 -11.98
N ASP A 303 27.21 -9.45 -12.82
CA ASP A 303 27.44 -9.54 -14.27
C ASP A 303 27.12 -8.21 -15.00
N LYS A 304 26.05 -7.51 -14.60
CA LYS A 304 25.56 -6.27 -15.25
C LYS A 304 25.29 -5.14 -14.25
N PRO A 305 26.30 -4.61 -13.53
CA PRO A 305 26.07 -3.75 -12.36
C PRO A 305 25.52 -2.36 -12.69
N LEU A 306 25.88 -1.80 -13.86
CA LEU A 306 25.48 -0.43 -14.21
C LEU A 306 24.01 -0.34 -14.64
N PHE A 307 23.59 -1.24 -15.54
CA PHE A 307 22.30 -1.15 -16.22
C PHE A 307 21.36 -2.33 -15.94
N GLY A 308 21.82 -3.36 -15.22
CA GLY A 308 21.02 -4.53 -14.87
C GLY A 308 20.68 -5.43 -16.06
N ILE A 309 20.03 -6.55 -15.75
CA ILE A 309 19.65 -7.58 -16.73
C ILE A 309 18.47 -7.19 -17.63
N GLY A 310 17.79 -6.09 -17.31
CA GLY A 310 16.57 -5.68 -17.98
C GLY A 310 15.36 -5.71 -17.07
N SER A 311 14.47 -4.76 -17.27
CA SER A 311 13.23 -4.63 -16.50
C SER A 311 12.31 -5.82 -16.68
N PHE A 312 11.76 -6.32 -15.57
CA PHE A 312 10.86 -7.47 -15.52
C PHE A 312 11.44 -8.77 -16.11
N ASN A 313 12.76 -8.95 -16.03
CA ASN A 313 13.46 -10.13 -16.53
C ASN A 313 13.91 -11.10 -15.43
N PHE A 314 13.92 -10.71 -14.15
CA PHE A 314 14.45 -11.55 -13.07
C PHE A 314 13.81 -12.95 -13.05
N GLN A 315 12.48 -13.02 -13.12
CA GLN A 315 11.74 -14.28 -13.16
C GLN A 315 12.14 -15.17 -14.34
N ALA A 316 12.38 -14.57 -15.52
CA ALA A 316 12.75 -15.31 -16.72
C ALA A 316 14.19 -15.84 -16.62
N TYR A 317 15.12 -15.02 -16.10
CA TYR A 317 16.49 -15.42 -15.81
C TYR A 317 16.54 -16.58 -14.81
N HIS A 318 15.85 -16.45 -13.67
CA HIS A 318 15.81 -17.49 -12.66
C HIS A 318 15.11 -18.75 -13.18
N SER A 319 14.07 -18.62 -14.01
CA SER A 319 13.42 -19.78 -14.64
C SER A 319 14.36 -20.53 -15.59
N PHE A 320 15.22 -19.82 -16.31
CA PHE A 320 16.19 -20.43 -17.21
C PHE A 320 17.34 -21.10 -16.45
N ALA A 321 17.88 -20.44 -15.42
CA ALA A 321 19.02 -20.95 -14.66
C ALA A 321 18.65 -22.05 -13.64
N ALA A 322 17.53 -21.89 -12.93
CA ALA A 322 17.12 -22.74 -11.81
C ALA A 322 15.81 -23.51 -12.07
N GLY A 323 15.28 -23.46 -13.29
CA GLY A 323 14.10 -24.24 -13.69
C GLY A 323 12.77 -23.79 -13.09
N LYS A 324 12.73 -22.64 -12.41
CA LYS A 324 11.51 -22.12 -11.74
C LYS A 324 11.40 -20.60 -11.88
N ALA A 325 10.25 -20.11 -12.34
CA ALA A 325 9.95 -18.68 -12.28
C ALA A 325 9.58 -18.28 -10.85
N ILE A 326 10.32 -17.34 -10.26
CA ILE A 326 10.09 -16.85 -8.91
C ILE A 326 10.36 -15.34 -8.81
N PHE A 327 9.60 -14.66 -7.97
CA PHE A 327 9.82 -13.24 -7.67
C PHE A 327 11.01 -13.08 -6.72
N MET A 328 11.68 -11.93 -6.81
CA MET A 328 12.80 -11.60 -5.90
C MET A 328 12.35 -11.52 -4.44
N HIS A 329 11.07 -11.23 -4.20
CA HIS A 329 10.52 -10.99 -2.86
C HIS A 329 11.28 -9.90 -2.09
N ASN A 330 11.88 -8.96 -2.81
CA ASN A 330 12.52 -7.76 -2.30
C ASN A 330 12.59 -6.76 -3.44
N SER A 331 11.73 -5.73 -3.39
CA SER A 331 11.59 -4.76 -4.48
C SER A 331 12.86 -3.97 -4.72
N PHE A 332 13.64 -3.69 -3.67
CA PHE A 332 14.88 -2.93 -3.81
C PHE A 332 15.97 -3.75 -4.51
N LEU A 333 16.11 -5.02 -4.15
CA LEU A 333 17.01 -5.94 -4.86
C LEU A 333 16.53 -6.19 -6.28
N GLU A 334 15.23 -6.33 -6.50
CA GLU A 334 14.67 -6.52 -7.85
C GLU A 334 14.98 -5.32 -8.74
N ILE A 335 14.76 -4.09 -8.27
CA ILE A 335 15.12 -2.86 -8.98
C ILE A 335 16.63 -2.84 -9.26
N LEU A 336 17.46 -3.13 -8.26
CA LEU A 336 18.92 -3.14 -8.42
C LEU A 336 19.39 -4.15 -9.48
N VAL A 337 18.85 -5.36 -9.46
CA VAL A 337 19.23 -6.45 -10.38
C VAL A 337 18.74 -6.16 -11.79
N GLU A 338 17.50 -5.70 -11.94
CA GLU A 338 16.88 -5.50 -13.26
C GLU A 338 17.35 -4.21 -13.94
N THR A 339 17.64 -3.16 -13.17
CA THR A 339 17.90 -1.81 -13.72
C THR A 339 19.31 -1.28 -13.44
N GLY A 340 20.09 -2.00 -12.62
CA GLY A 340 21.43 -1.64 -12.20
C GLY A 340 21.47 -0.47 -11.22
N ILE A 341 22.69 -0.02 -10.90
CA ILE A 341 22.93 1.13 -10.01
C ILE A 341 22.24 2.39 -10.56
N VAL A 342 22.21 2.58 -11.88
CA VAL A 342 21.58 3.76 -12.49
C VAL A 342 20.09 3.82 -12.18
N GLY A 343 19.34 2.74 -12.39
CA GLY A 343 17.91 2.72 -12.07
C GLY A 343 17.62 2.79 -10.58
N MET A 344 18.46 2.15 -9.76
CA MET A 344 18.39 2.28 -8.31
C MET A 344 18.57 3.74 -7.85
N MET A 345 19.47 4.51 -8.46
CA MET A 345 19.62 5.95 -8.15
C MET A 345 18.36 6.75 -8.49
N PHE A 346 17.72 6.49 -9.63
CA PHE A 346 16.44 7.13 -9.98
C PHE A 346 15.35 6.80 -8.95
N TYR A 347 15.23 5.52 -8.57
CA TYR A 347 14.26 5.08 -7.59
C TYR A 347 14.50 5.71 -6.21
N VAL A 348 15.74 5.64 -5.71
CA VAL A 348 16.13 6.25 -4.42
C VAL A 348 15.87 7.75 -4.43
N THR A 349 16.16 8.45 -5.54
CA THR A 349 15.86 9.88 -5.66
C THR A 349 14.36 10.16 -5.50
N ALA A 350 13.50 9.36 -6.13
CA ALA A 350 12.05 9.49 -5.99
C ALA A 350 11.57 9.26 -4.55
N ILE A 351 12.07 8.19 -3.90
CA ILE A 351 11.69 7.86 -2.52
C ILE A 351 12.22 8.90 -1.52
N VAL A 352 13.49 9.32 -1.63
CA VAL A 352 14.07 10.33 -0.76
C VAL A 352 13.36 11.67 -0.92
N ALA A 353 13.03 12.08 -2.15
CA ALA A 353 12.26 13.29 -2.42
C ALA A 353 10.86 13.25 -1.80
N LEU A 354 10.20 12.09 -1.85
CA LEU A 354 8.89 11.88 -1.24
C LEU A 354 8.97 11.93 0.29
N VAL A 355 9.91 11.19 0.90
CA VAL A 355 10.15 11.19 2.35
C VAL A 355 10.46 12.60 2.84
N TRP A 356 11.37 13.31 2.18
CA TRP A 356 11.76 14.67 2.54
C TRP A 356 10.57 15.63 2.50
N THR A 357 9.75 15.55 1.45
CA THR A 357 8.51 16.33 1.31
C THR A 357 7.55 16.05 2.45
N LEU A 358 7.30 14.77 2.76
CA LEU A 358 6.40 14.36 3.83
C LEU A 358 6.90 14.76 5.22
N VAL A 359 8.20 14.61 5.50
CA VAL A 359 8.80 15.05 6.78
C VAL A 359 8.63 16.55 6.94
N LYS A 360 9.01 17.37 5.94
CA LYS A 360 8.82 18.83 5.98
C LYS A 360 7.37 19.20 6.24
N VAL A 361 6.45 18.44 5.67
CA VAL A 361 5.03 18.72 5.79
C VAL A 361 4.49 18.34 7.16
N ALA A 362 4.85 17.16 7.66
CA ALA A 362 4.45 16.62 8.97
C ALA A 362 5.02 17.41 10.16
N LEU A 363 6.19 18.04 9.99
CA LEU A 363 6.76 18.93 11.00
C LEU A 363 5.95 20.22 11.19
N VAL A 364 5.25 20.69 10.15
CA VAL A 364 4.41 21.89 10.20
C VAL A 364 2.97 21.56 10.55
N ASP A 365 2.45 20.45 10.04
CA ASP A 365 1.08 19.98 10.26
C ASP A 365 1.11 18.52 10.74
N LYS A 366 0.87 18.32 12.04
CA LYS A 366 0.98 16.99 12.65
C LYS A 366 -0.04 15.98 12.11
N GLU A 367 -1.15 16.46 11.52
CA GLU A 367 -2.12 15.60 10.85
C GLU A 367 -1.55 14.94 9.60
N GLN A 368 -0.34 15.28 9.14
CA GLN A 368 0.28 14.71 7.95
C GLN A 368 1.24 13.55 8.26
N TRP A 369 1.50 13.26 9.54
CA TRP A 369 2.39 12.16 9.94
C TRP A 369 1.92 10.79 9.45
N TRP A 370 0.61 10.57 9.31
CA TRP A 370 0.09 9.27 8.87
C TRP A 370 0.51 8.89 7.46
N LEU A 371 0.68 9.86 6.54
CA LEU A 371 1.20 9.60 5.20
C LEU A 371 2.66 9.13 5.27
N LEU A 372 3.48 9.78 6.10
CA LEU A 372 4.87 9.35 6.29
C LEU A 372 4.95 7.95 6.93
N ILE A 373 4.11 7.68 7.92
CA ILE A 373 4.03 6.37 8.58
C ILE A 373 3.56 5.29 7.60
N ALA A 374 2.54 5.58 6.77
CA ALA A 374 2.08 4.69 5.71
C ALA A 374 3.19 4.39 4.70
N LEU A 375 3.94 5.42 4.27
CA LEU A 375 5.06 5.25 3.36
C LEU A 375 6.15 4.36 3.97
N ILE A 376 6.51 4.57 5.24
CA ILE A 376 7.51 3.73 5.91
C ILE A 376 6.99 2.28 6.03
N GLY A 377 5.71 2.09 6.33
CA GLY A 377 5.06 0.77 6.31
C GLY A 377 5.17 0.08 4.94
N TYR A 378 4.89 0.82 3.85
CA TYR A 378 5.05 0.32 2.49
C TYR A 378 6.51 -0.05 2.18
N LEU A 379 7.46 0.84 2.45
CA LEU A 379 8.88 0.59 2.18
C LEU A 379 9.41 -0.61 2.98
N SER A 380 8.97 -0.77 4.23
CA SER A 380 9.28 -1.94 5.05
C SER A 380 8.75 -3.23 4.41
N MET A 381 7.49 -3.25 3.98
CA MET A 381 6.90 -4.41 3.31
C MET A 381 7.56 -4.72 1.95
N MET A 382 8.05 -3.70 1.24
CA MET A 382 8.79 -3.86 -0.02
C MET A 382 10.12 -4.61 0.14
N THR A 383 10.65 -4.75 1.37
CA THR A 383 11.82 -5.63 1.63
C THR A 383 11.49 -7.12 1.53
N SER A 384 10.20 -7.48 1.62
CA SER A 384 9.70 -8.87 1.63
C SER A 384 8.80 -9.20 0.43
N LEU A 385 8.62 -8.25 -0.49
CA LEU A 385 7.74 -8.35 -1.66
C LEU A 385 8.37 -7.70 -2.89
N SER A 386 7.92 -8.15 -4.07
CA SER A 386 8.22 -7.58 -5.38
C SER A 386 7.03 -6.73 -5.86
N LEU A 387 7.11 -5.40 -5.69
CA LEU A 387 5.98 -4.47 -5.82
C LEU A 387 6.26 -3.29 -6.76
N ILE A 388 7.23 -3.44 -7.69
CA ILE A 388 7.59 -2.39 -8.65
C ILE A 388 6.36 -1.88 -9.40
N LEU A 389 5.44 -2.76 -9.79
CA LEU A 389 4.23 -2.41 -10.55
C LEU A 389 2.95 -2.42 -9.71
N ASN A 390 3.04 -2.21 -8.40
CA ASN A 390 1.86 -2.26 -7.53
C ASN A 390 1.02 -0.97 -7.62
N GLU A 391 -0.24 -1.13 -7.99
CA GLU A 391 -1.19 -0.05 -8.22
C GLU A 391 -1.51 0.82 -6.99
N ILE A 392 -1.48 0.25 -5.79
CA ILE A 392 -1.73 1.01 -4.55
C ILE A 392 -0.60 1.99 -4.30
N PHE A 393 0.63 1.61 -4.61
CA PHE A 393 1.78 2.49 -4.46
C PHE A 393 1.69 3.71 -5.39
N PHE A 394 1.24 3.51 -6.64
CA PHE A 394 0.97 4.62 -7.56
C PHE A 394 -0.16 5.53 -7.04
N PHE A 395 -1.26 4.94 -6.56
CA PHE A 395 -2.34 5.71 -5.96
C PHE A 395 -1.88 6.52 -4.75
N PHE A 396 -1.00 5.95 -3.92
CA PHE A 396 -0.42 6.63 -2.76
C PHE A 396 0.35 7.90 -3.14
N PHE A 397 1.12 7.89 -4.25
CA PHE A 397 1.77 9.10 -4.75
C PHE A 397 0.75 10.19 -5.13
N ALA A 398 -0.37 9.81 -5.78
CA ALA A 398 -1.44 10.75 -6.12
C ALA A 398 -2.14 11.31 -4.87
N LEU A 399 -2.33 10.47 -3.84
CA LEU A 399 -2.89 10.86 -2.55
C LEU A 399 -1.99 11.87 -1.82
N VAL A 400 -0.67 11.65 -1.80
CA VAL A 400 0.29 12.60 -1.24
C VAL A 400 0.24 13.92 -1.98
N ALA A 401 0.27 13.91 -3.32
CA ALA A 401 0.18 15.13 -4.11
C ALA A 401 -1.10 15.93 -3.81
N ARG A 402 -2.25 15.25 -3.64
CA ARG A 402 -3.52 15.87 -3.24
C ARG A 402 -3.47 16.46 -1.82
N SER A 403 -2.80 15.79 -0.89
CA SER A 403 -2.65 16.27 0.49
C SER A 403 -1.87 17.58 0.55
N LEU A 404 -0.78 17.68 -0.20
CA LEU A 404 0.07 18.87 -0.24
C LEU A 404 -0.69 20.10 -0.70
N LYS A 405 -1.57 19.95 -1.71
CA LYS A 405 -2.45 21.04 -2.17
C LYS A 405 -3.48 21.45 -1.13
N GLU A 406 -4.03 20.50 -0.36
CA GLU A 406 -4.96 20.84 0.73
C GLU A 406 -4.26 21.71 1.76
N LYS A 407 -3.02 21.35 2.11
CA LYS A 407 -2.22 22.10 3.06
C LYS A 407 -1.93 23.52 2.56
N GLU A 408 -1.48 23.68 1.32
CA GLU A 408 -1.22 25.00 0.72
C GLU A 408 -2.47 25.88 0.77
N ARG A 409 -3.63 25.36 0.34
CA ARG A 409 -4.92 26.06 0.44
C ARG A 409 -5.28 26.44 1.87
N ASN A 410 -5.01 25.57 2.84
CA ASN A 410 -5.27 25.87 4.26
C ASN A 410 -4.34 26.94 4.82
N ILE A 411 -3.07 26.99 4.39
CA ILE A 411 -2.13 28.05 4.75
C ILE A 411 -2.57 29.39 4.15
N GLU A 412 -2.96 29.41 2.88
CA GLU A 412 -3.45 30.62 2.20
C GLU A 412 -4.72 31.15 2.87
N ARG A 413 -5.69 30.28 3.18
CA ARG A 413 -6.88 30.66 3.96
C ARG A 413 -6.50 31.29 5.30
N ARG A 414 -5.56 30.70 6.04
CA ARG A 414 -5.13 31.26 7.34
C ARG A 414 -4.43 32.62 7.21
N LYS A 415 -3.73 32.88 6.08
CA LYS A 415 -3.12 34.18 5.80
C LYS A 415 -4.15 35.25 5.43
N GLY A 416 -5.12 34.90 4.58
CA GLY A 416 -6.17 35.83 4.14
C GLY A 416 -7.18 36.22 5.23
N TRP A 417 -7.25 35.50 6.35
CA TRP A 417 -8.03 35.90 7.54
C TRP A 417 -7.27 36.83 8.50
N ARG A 418 -5.95 37.02 8.30
CA ARG A 418 -5.09 37.88 9.14
C ARG A 418 -4.81 39.25 8.52
N THR A 419 -5.27 39.47 7.29
CA THR A 419 -5.32 40.75 6.57
C THR A 419 -6.76 41.22 6.53
#